data_AF-A0A7X8X5L4-F1
#
_entry.id   AF-A0A7X8X5L4-F1
#
_cell.length_a   1.000
_cell.length_b   1.000
_cell.length_c   1.000
_cell.angle_alpha   90.00
_cell.angle_beta   90.00
_cell.angle_gamma   90.00
#
_symmetry.space_group_name_H-M   'P 1'
#
loop_
_entity.id
_entity.type
_entity.pdbx_description
1 polymer ?
#
loop_
_entity_poly.entity_id
_entity_poly.type
_entity_poly.pdbx_seq_one_letter_code
_entity_poly.pdbx_strand_id
1 'polypeptide(L)'
;MDNFLSLIRFLQLNEFYLHLPIKEKHLMRKFGFYLSQEQMLWPNFSRASLLWVIAANAIPVGEGKFAKKLLYEALAMAQCPKDICYIHSNLAQIHQDENNPDYCNHHCHQALATGYYNKWAVDTLVSNLINAGKLEEAKEFCHSILTNDTYRNDRPKYRQILINIETQLKMPVQEHLLP
;
A
#
# COMPACT_ATOMS: atom_id res chain seq x y z
N MET A 1 -26.32 -20.68 -12.05
CA MET A 1 -25.77 -20.47 -10.68
C MET A 1 -24.91 -19.22 -10.75
N ASP A 2 -24.95 -18.31 -9.77
CA ASP A 2 -24.13 -17.09 -9.80
C ASP A 2 -22.64 -17.45 -9.68
N ASN A 3 -21.88 -17.28 -10.76
CA ASN A 3 -20.46 -17.65 -10.85
C ASN A 3 -19.61 -16.95 -9.77
N PHE A 4 -19.96 -15.72 -9.40
CA PHE A 4 -19.26 -15.00 -8.34
C PHE A 4 -19.51 -15.61 -6.98
N LEU A 5 -20.76 -15.96 -6.65
CA LEU A 5 -21.06 -16.67 -5.39
C LEU A 5 -20.44 -18.07 -5.34
N SER A 6 -20.29 -18.74 -6.49
CA SER A 6 -19.51 -19.98 -6.56
C SER A 6 -18.04 -19.76 -6.26
N LEU A 7 -17.43 -18.68 -6.77
CA LEU A 7 -16.04 -18.31 -6.44
C LEU A 7 -15.88 -17.97 -4.94
N ILE A 8 -16.80 -17.18 -4.36
CA ILE A 8 -16.81 -16.86 -2.93
C ILE A 8 -16.87 -18.14 -2.09
N ARG A 9 -17.72 -19.10 -2.49
CA ARG A 9 -17.81 -20.41 -1.83
C ARG A 9 -16.53 -21.22 -1.95
N PHE A 10 -15.97 -21.30 -3.16
CA PHE A 10 -14.75 -22.03 -3.44
C PHE A 10 -13.57 -21.52 -2.61
N LEU A 11 -13.45 -20.19 -2.45
CA LEU A 11 -12.41 -19.55 -1.63
C LEU A 11 -12.76 -19.45 -0.14
N GLN A 12 -13.86 -20.07 0.30
CA GLN A 12 -14.31 -20.09 1.70
C GLN A 12 -14.55 -18.69 2.31
N LEU A 13 -14.97 -17.72 1.50
CA LEU A 13 -15.27 -16.34 1.94
C LEU A 13 -16.76 -16.13 2.26
N ASN A 14 -17.52 -17.21 2.47
CA ASN A 14 -18.97 -17.15 2.64
C ASN A 14 -19.40 -16.36 3.86
N GLU A 15 -18.79 -16.65 5.01
CA GLU A 15 -19.12 -15.97 6.27
C GLU A 15 -18.83 -14.48 6.14
N PHE A 16 -17.62 -14.12 5.69
CA PHE A 16 -17.24 -12.74 5.43
C PHE A 16 -18.26 -12.04 4.51
N TYR A 17 -18.58 -12.65 3.36
CA TYR A 17 -19.53 -12.10 2.39
C TYR A 17 -20.93 -11.90 2.98
N LEU A 18 -21.44 -12.86 3.76
CA LEU A 18 -22.78 -12.80 4.34
C LEU A 18 -22.92 -11.68 5.38
N HIS A 19 -21.85 -11.36 6.11
CA HIS A 19 -21.83 -10.26 7.08
C HIS A 19 -21.70 -8.87 6.44
N LEU A 20 -21.38 -8.77 5.14
CA LEU A 20 -21.34 -7.48 4.46
C LEU A 20 -22.74 -6.85 4.35
N PRO A 21 -22.85 -5.52 4.53
CA PRO A 21 -24.05 -4.76 4.17
C PRO A 21 -24.44 -4.96 2.70
N ILE A 22 -25.72 -4.76 2.37
CA ILE A 22 -26.24 -4.95 1.00
C ILE A 22 -25.45 -4.10 -0.02
N LYS A 23 -25.18 -2.82 0.30
CA LYS A 23 -24.36 -1.95 -0.57
C LYS A 23 -22.99 -2.57 -0.86
N GLU A 24 -22.30 -3.06 0.16
CA GLU A 24 -20.96 -3.62 0.03
C GLU A 24 -20.97 -4.97 -0.71
N LYS A 25 -22.02 -5.79 -0.56
CA LYS A 25 -22.23 -6.98 -1.39
C LYS A 25 -22.33 -6.65 -2.87
N HIS A 26 -23.00 -5.55 -3.22
CA HIS A 26 -23.07 -5.05 -4.59
C HIS A 26 -21.72 -4.54 -5.09
N LEU A 27 -20.96 -3.80 -4.27
CA LEU A 27 -19.62 -3.34 -4.63
C LEU A 27 -18.66 -4.51 -4.83
N MET A 28 -18.67 -5.49 -3.92
CA MET A 28 -17.82 -6.68 -4.01
C MET A 28 -18.10 -7.48 -5.28
N ARG A 29 -19.38 -7.62 -5.65
CA ARG A 29 -19.77 -8.18 -6.95
C ARG A 29 -19.31 -7.31 -8.11
N LYS A 30 -19.58 -6.01 -8.09
CA LYS A 30 -19.23 -5.06 -9.17
C LYS A 30 -17.74 -5.12 -9.52
N PHE A 31 -16.87 -5.13 -8.52
CA PHE A 31 -15.41 -5.11 -8.71
C PHE A 31 -14.77 -6.50 -8.78
N GLY A 32 -15.50 -7.57 -8.46
CA GLY A 32 -14.98 -8.94 -8.43
C GLY A 32 -15.59 -9.89 -9.45
N PHE A 33 -16.68 -9.52 -10.13
CA PHE A 33 -17.41 -10.44 -11.01
C PHE A 33 -16.56 -11.01 -12.15
N TYR A 34 -15.71 -10.19 -12.78
CA TYR A 34 -14.85 -10.63 -13.88
C TYR A 34 -13.86 -11.74 -13.45
N LEU A 35 -13.42 -11.72 -12.20
CA LEU A 35 -12.51 -12.75 -11.63
C LEU A 35 -13.17 -14.13 -11.55
N SER A 36 -14.51 -14.20 -11.58
CA SER A 36 -15.24 -15.47 -11.64
C SER A 36 -15.38 -16.04 -13.05
N GLN A 37 -15.15 -15.21 -14.08
CA GLN A 37 -15.13 -15.63 -15.48
C GLN A 37 -13.75 -16.08 -15.92
N GLU A 38 -12.71 -15.51 -15.32
CA GLU A 38 -11.30 -15.79 -15.62
C GLU A 38 -10.72 -16.94 -14.79
N GLN A 39 -11.52 -17.97 -14.46
CA GLN A 39 -11.05 -19.05 -13.59
C GLN A 39 -9.72 -19.67 -14.10
N MET A 40 -8.67 -19.31 -13.36
CA MET A 40 -7.32 -19.86 -13.27
C MET A 40 -6.37 -19.65 -14.46
N LEU A 41 -5.64 -18.54 -14.46
CA LEU A 41 -4.34 -18.45 -15.16
C LEU A 41 -3.16 -18.09 -14.26
N TRP A 42 -3.37 -17.64 -13.02
CA TRP A 42 -2.27 -17.14 -12.19
C TRP A 42 -1.96 -18.14 -11.09
N PRO A 43 -0.73 -18.68 -11.02
CA PRO A 43 -0.33 -19.52 -9.90
C PRO A 43 -0.46 -18.71 -8.60
N ASN A 44 -1.05 -19.34 -7.58
CA ASN A 44 -1.26 -18.79 -6.24
C ASN A 44 -2.43 -17.80 -6.06
N PHE A 45 -3.43 -17.79 -6.95
CA PHE A 45 -4.66 -17.03 -6.68
C PHE A 45 -5.33 -17.52 -5.39
N SER A 46 -5.45 -16.63 -4.40
CA SER A 46 -5.91 -16.96 -3.06
C SER A 46 -7.09 -16.09 -2.61
N ARG A 47 -7.67 -16.43 -1.46
CA ARG A 47 -8.66 -15.58 -0.77
C ARG A 47 -8.13 -14.16 -0.51
N ALA A 48 -6.86 -14.02 -0.12
CA ALA A 48 -6.23 -12.72 0.08
C ALA A 48 -6.16 -11.94 -1.24
N SER A 49 -5.73 -12.61 -2.30
CA SER A 49 -5.57 -12.01 -3.62
C SER A 49 -6.92 -11.55 -4.19
N LEU A 50 -8.01 -12.33 -4.03
CA LEU A 50 -9.36 -11.93 -4.44
C LEU A 50 -9.78 -10.63 -3.73
N LEU A 51 -9.69 -10.60 -2.40
CA LEU A 51 -10.09 -9.44 -1.61
C LEU A 51 -9.25 -8.21 -1.94
N TRP A 52 -7.94 -8.39 -2.12
CA TRP A 52 -7.01 -7.34 -2.53
C TRP A 52 -7.37 -6.76 -3.90
N VAL A 53 -7.59 -7.58 -4.93
CA VAL A 53 -7.92 -7.08 -6.28
C VAL A 53 -9.23 -6.30 -6.28
N ILE A 54 -10.25 -6.80 -5.59
CA ILE A 54 -11.54 -6.10 -5.44
C ILE A 54 -11.31 -4.74 -4.76
N ALA A 55 -10.49 -4.69 -3.71
CA ALA A 55 -10.17 -3.44 -3.02
C ALA A 55 -9.40 -2.47 -3.92
N ALA A 56 -8.38 -2.94 -4.64
CA ALA A 56 -7.56 -2.13 -5.54
C ALA A 56 -8.41 -1.47 -6.64
N ASN A 57 -9.44 -2.16 -7.15
CA ASN A 57 -10.38 -1.60 -8.11
C ASN A 57 -11.39 -0.60 -7.50
N ALA A 58 -11.65 -0.69 -6.19
CA ALA A 58 -12.57 0.17 -5.48
C ALA A 58 -11.93 1.51 -5.06
N ILE A 59 -10.61 1.55 -4.83
CA ILE A 59 -9.88 2.76 -4.40
C ILE A 59 -10.04 3.93 -5.39
N PRO A 60 -9.78 3.78 -6.71
CA PRO A 60 -9.78 4.92 -7.64
C PRO A 60 -11.15 5.58 -7.83
N VAL A 61 -12.23 4.89 -7.45
CA VAL A 61 -13.61 5.37 -7.59
C VAL A 61 -14.21 5.85 -6.26
N GLY A 62 -13.36 6.08 -5.24
CA GLY A 62 -13.74 6.72 -3.98
C GLY A 62 -14.38 5.80 -2.95
N GLU A 63 -14.36 4.48 -3.14
CA GLU A 63 -14.93 3.52 -2.18
C GLU A 63 -13.88 3.09 -1.13
N GLY A 64 -13.09 4.05 -0.62
CA GLY A 64 -11.94 3.81 0.26
C GLY A 64 -12.27 3.09 1.57
N LYS A 65 -13.42 3.41 2.20
CA LYS A 65 -13.87 2.70 3.41
C LYS A 65 -14.16 1.22 3.17
N PHE A 66 -14.77 0.90 2.03
CA PHE A 66 -15.03 -0.48 1.62
C PHE A 66 -13.71 -1.19 1.27
N ALA A 67 -12.86 -0.55 0.48
CA ALA A 67 -11.54 -1.09 0.12
C ALA A 67 -10.69 -1.40 1.36
N LYS A 68 -10.61 -0.47 2.32
CA LYS A 68 -9.86 -0.65 3.57
C LYS A 68 -10.36 -1.86 4.37
N LYS A 69 -11.69 -2.07 4.45
CA LYS A 69 -12.27 -3.26 5.10
C LYS A 69 -11.79 -4.55 4.43
N LEU A 70 -11.85 -4.61 3.09
CA LEU A 70 -11.38 -5.77 2.34
C LEU A 70 -9.87 -6.01 2.51
N LEU A 71 -9.07 -4.94 2.54
CA LEU A 71 -7.61 -5.03 2.68
C LEU A 71 -7.19 -5.56 4.05
N TYR A 72 -7.85 -5.13 5.14
CA TYR A 72 -7.56 -5.70 6.46
C TYR A 72 -7.94 -7.18 6.56
N GLU A 73 -9.09 -7.57 5.98
CA GLU A 73 -9.47 -8.96 5.89
C GLU A 73 -8.45 -9.76 5.05
N ALA A 74 -8.06 -9.24 3.89
CA ALA A 74 -7.04 -9.84 3.02
C ALA A 74 -5.71 -10.02 3.76
N LEU A 75 -5.29 -9.01 4.52
CA LEU A 75 -4.04 -9.02 5.29
C LEU A 75 -4.05 -10.11 6.35
N ALA A 76 -5.16 -10.31 7.06
CA ALA A 76 -5.30 -11.32 8.11
C ALA A 76 -5.12 -12.77 7.59
N MET A 77 -5.25 -12.97 6.27
CA MET A 77 -5.15 -14.28 5.63
C MET A 77 -4.00 -14.40 4.61
N ALA A 78 -3.25 -13.32 4.36
CA ALA A 78 -2.16 -13.29 3.41
C ALA A 78 -0.94 -14.04 3.95
N GLN A 79 -0.38 -14.95 3.15
CA GLN A 79 0.84 -15.71 3.48
C GLN A 79 1.98 -15.43 2.50
N CYS A 80 1.65 -14.97 1.30
CA CYS A 80 2.62 -14.63 0.27
C CYS A 80 3.19 -13.23 0.54
N PRO A 81 4.52 -13.05 0.67
CA PRO A 81 5.10 -11.73 0.90
C PRO A 81 4.78 -10.72 -0.21
N LYS A 82 4.56 -11.17 -1.45
CA LYS A 82 4.11 -10.32 -2.56
C LYS A 82 2.72 -9.73 -2.31
N ASP A 83 1.77 -10.55 -1.87
CA ASP A 83 0.41 -10.11 -1.55
C ASP A 83 0.44 -9.14 -0.37
N ILE A 84 1.22 -9.46 0.68
CA ILE A 84 1.43 -8.59 1.84
C ILE A 84 1.97 -7.22 1.40
N CYS A 85 2.94 -7.18 0.48
CA CYS A 85 3.49 -5.95 -0.07
C CYS A 85 2.41 -5.09 -0.72
N TYR A 86 1.60 -5.66 -1.61
CA TYR A 86 0.55 -4.91 -2.32
C TYR A 86 -0.59 -4.48 -1.40
N ILE A 87 -1.01 -5.34 -0.47
CA ILE A 87 -2.07 -5.00 0.49
C ILE A 87 -1.64 -3.81 1.35
N HIS A 88 -0.41 -3.84 1.91
CA HIS A 88 0.11 -2.71 2.66
C HIS A 88 0.29 -1.45 1.81
N SER A 89 0.68 -1.58 0.54
CA SER A 89 0.77 -0.44 -0.38
C SER A 89 -0.58 0.26 -0.55
N ASN A 90 -1.66 -0.51 -0.76
CA ASN A 90 -2.98 0.05 -0.92
C ASN A 90 -3.55 0.61 0.39
N LEU A 91 -3.24 0.00 1.55
CA LEU A 91 -3.56 0.60 2.85
C LEU A 91 -2.84 1.94 3.03
N ALA A 92 -1.55 2.02 2.71
CA ALA A 92 -0.78 3.26 2.77
C ALA A 92 -1.38 4.34 1.86
N GLN A 93 -1.81 3.99 0.65
CA GLN A 93 -2.48 4.91 -0.26
C GLN A 93 -3.77 5.47 0.35
N ILE A 94 -4.65 4.60 0.88
CA ILE A 94 -5.90 5.06 1.51
C ILE A 94 -5.60 5.99 2.69
N HIS A 95 -4.62 5.68 3.52
CA HIS A 95 -4.24 6.55 4.64
C HIS A 95 -3.61 7.87 4.19
N GLN A 96 -2.88 7.88 3.07
CA GLN A 96 -2.40 9.11 2.45
C GLN A 96 -3.57 9.99 1.99
N ASP A 97 -4.56 9.40 1.31
CA ASP A 97 -5.76 10.08 0.82
C ASP A 97 -6.63 10.63 1.97
N GLU A 98 -6.60 9.97 3.13
CA GLU A 98 -7.24 10.40 4.38
C GLU A 98 -6.43 11.46 5.15
N ASN A 99 -5.29 11.93 4.62
CA ASN A 99 -4.36 12.83 5.28
C ASN A 99 -3.87 12.31 6.65
N ASN A 100 -3.58 11.00 6.72
CA ASN A 100 -3.08 10.31 7.90
C ASN A 100 -1.66 9.78 7.65
N PRO A 101 -0.62 10.64 7.73
CA PRO A 101 0.74 10.29 7.39
C PRO A 101 1.35 9.23 8.33
N ASP A 102 0.93 9.15 9.58
CA ASP A 102 1.45 8.17 10.53
C ASP A 102 1.11 6.73 10.11
N TYR A 103 -0.16 6.48 9.80
CA TYR A 103 -0.59 5.17 9.30
C TYR A 103 -0.13 4.91 7.87
N CYS A 104 -0.01 5.94 7.04
CA CYS A 104 0.60 5.83 5.73
C CYS A 104 2.04 5.31 5.83
N ASN A 105 2.87 5.98 6.65
CA ASN A 105 4.27 5.62 6.86
C ASN A 105 4.40 4.23 7.47
N HIS A 106 3.57 3.88 8.46
CA HIS A 106 3.53 2.53 9.03
C HIS A 106 3.35 1.47 7.94
N HIS A 107 2.35 1.64 7.06
CA HIS A 107 2.08 0.67 6.01
C HIS A 107 3.13 0.69 4.88
N CYS A 108 3.74 1.84 4.58
CA CYS A 108 4.91 1.89 3.70
C CYS A 108 6.05 1.03 4.26
N HIS A 109 6.38 1.16 5.55
CA HIS A 109 7.40 0.33 6.19
C HIS A 109 7.07 -1.17 6.12
N GLN A 110 5.82 -1.55 6.40
CA GLN A 110 5.39 -2.95 6.32
C GLN A 110 5.49 -3.51 4.89
N ALA A 111 5.11 -2.72 3.87
CA ALA A 111 5.25 -3.12 2.48
C ALA A 111 6.72 -3.34 2.09
N LEU A 112 7.61 -2.45 2.52
CA LEU A 112 9.05 -2.52 2.22
C LEU A 112 9.76 -3.64 2.96
N ALA A 113 9.31 -3.98 4.17
CA ALA A 113 9.84 -5.09 4.97
C ALA A 113 9.69 -6.46 4.29
N THR A 114 8.79 -6.59 3.32
CA THR A 114 8.64 -7.82 2.52
C THR A 114 9.82 -8.09 1.58
N GLY A 115 10.69 -7.09 1.34
CA GLY A 115 11.81 -7.18 0.40
C GLY A 115 11.40 -7.02 -1.08
N TYR A 116 10.10 -6.95 -1.39
CA TYR A 116 9.62 -6.72 -2.74
C TYR A 116 9.84 -5.27 -3.17
N TYR A 117 10.16 -5.10 -4.46
CA TYR A 117 10.30 -3.78 -5.05
C TYR A 117 8.99 -3.00 -4.95
N ASN A 118 9.07 -1.83 -4.33
CA ASN A 118 7.93 -0.93 -4.19
C ASN A 118 8.39 0.52 -4.13
N LYS A 119 8.70 1.07 -5.30
CA LYS A 119 9.14 2.46 -5.44
C LYS A 119 8.14 3.47 -4.90
N TRP A 120 6.84 3.24 -5.11
CA TRP A 120 5.82 4.16 -4.61
C TRP A 120 5.89 4.27 -3.08
N ALA A 121 6.01 3.16 -2.35
CA ALA A 121 6.14 3.18 -0.90
C ALA A 121 7.42 3.90 -0.43
N VAL A 122 8.54 3.71 -1.12
CA VAL A 122 9.79 4.43 -0.81
C VAL A 122 9.61 5.93 -1.03
N ASP A 123 9.06 6.33 -2.18
CA ASP A 123 8.87 7.73 -2.56
C ASP A 123 7.94 8.46 -1.59
N THR A 124 6.82 7.81 -1.23
CA THR A 124 5.85 8.34 -0.27
C THR A 124 6.47 8.52 1.11
N LEU A 125 7.19 7.51 1.61
CA LEU A 125 7.82 7.59 2.94
C LEU A 125 8.90 8.68 3.01
N VAL A 126 9.77 8.76 2.00
CA VAL A 126 10.79 9.82 1.91
C VAL A 126 10.12 11.21 1.87
N SER A 127 9.09 11.37 1.04
CA SER A 127 8.35 12.63 0.94
C SER A 127 7.69 13.02 2.26
N ASN A 128 7.03 12.08 2.93
CA ASN A 128 6.36 12.33 4.21
C ASN A 128 7.35 12.71 5.32
N LEU A 129 8.51 12.05 5.39
CA LEU A 129 9.55 12.39 6.36
C LEU A 129 10.12 13.80 6.12
N ILE A 130 10.41 14.15 4.86
CA ILE A 130 10.89 15.49 4.49
C ILE A 130 9.84 16.56 4.84
N ASN A 131 8.58 16.34 4.47
CA ASN A 131 7.49 17.29 4.72
C ASN A 131 7.22 17.47 6.23
N ALA A 132 7.49 16.44 7.04
CA ALA A 132 7.41 16.51 8.50
C ALA A 132 8.65 17.15 9.16
N GLY A 133 9.64 17.60 8.39
CA GLY A 133 10.90 18.13 8.91
C GLY A 133 11.83 17.06 9.53
N LYS A 134 11.51 15.77 9.38
CA LYS A 134 12.27 14.63 9.89
C LYS A 134 13.43 14.29 8.96
N LEU A 135 14.31 15.27 8.74
CA LEU A 135 15.37 15.20 7.73
C LEU A 135 16.41 14.12 8.02
N GLU A 136 16.78 13.90 9.29
CA GLU A 136 17.71 12.82 9.65
C GLU A 136 17.11 11.43 9.41
N GLU A 137 15.83 11.20 9.77
CA GLU A 137 15.13 9.95 9.47
C GLU A 137 15.05 9.71 7.94
N ALA A 138 14.74 10.76 7.16
CA ALA A 138 14.71 10.67 5.70
C ALA A 138 16.07 10.34 5.09
N LYS A 139 17.15 10.91 5.66
CA LYS A 139 18.54 10.66 5.25
C LYS A 139 18.95 9.22 5.52
N GLU A 140 18.76 8.73 6.75
CA GLU A 140 19.04 7.34 7.12
C GLU A 140 18.28 6.36 6.23
N PHE A 141 17.01 6.65 5.99
CA PHE A 141 16.19 5.84 5.10
C PHE A 141 16.72 5.86 3.65
N CYS A 142 17.07 7.00 3.08
CA CYS A 142 17.70 7.09 1.76
C CYS A 142 18.99 6.26 1.68
N HIS A 143 19.85 6.32 2.70
CA HIS A 143 21.06 5.48 2.74
C HIS A 143 20.71 3.99 2.69
N SER A 144 19.71 3.55 3.45
CA SER A 144 19.27 2.14 3.44
C SER A 144 18.84 1.69 2.04
N ILE A 145 18.11 2.53 1.31
CA ILE A 145 17.66 2.26 -0.06
C ILE A 145 18.84 2.20 -1.04
N LEU A 146 19.83 3.07 -0.89
CA LEU A 146 21.03 3.06 -1.75
C LEU A 146 21.85 1.78 -1.61
N THR A 147 21.86 1.18 -0.42
CA THR A 147 22.53 -0.10 -0.14
C THR A 147 21.71 -1.34 -0.54
N ASN A 148 20.42 -1.17 -0.86
CA ASN A 148 19.53 -2.27 -1.20
C ASN A 148 19.52 -2.54 -2.72
N ASP A 149 19.85 -3.76 -3.12
CA ASP A 149 19.93 -4.15 -4.53
C ASP A 149 18.57 -4.20 -5.25
N THR A 150 17.47 -4.37 -4.50
CA THR A 150 16.10 -4.28 -5.02
C THR A 150 15.87 -2.93 -5.71
N TYR A 151 16.53 -1.86 -5.24
CA TYR A 151 16.35 -0.49 -5.73
C TYR A 151 17.53 0.02 -6.58
N ARG A 152 18.36 -0.88 -7.10
CA ARG A 152 19.57 -0.51 -7.87
C ARG A 152 19.32 0.50 -8.99
N ASN A 153 18.18 0.40 -9.66
CA ASN A 153 17.80 1.25 -10.80
C ASN A 153 17.38 2.66 -10.36
N ASP A 154 16.92 2.83 -9.13
CA ASP A 154 16.45 4.11 -8.59
C ASP A 154 17.53 4.85 -7.78
N ARG A 155 18.74 4.27 -7.64
CA ARG A 155 19.87 4.87 -6.93
C ARG A 155 20.18 6.33 -7.34
N PRO A 156 20.17 6.71 -8.63
CA PRO A 156 20.42 8.10 -9.02
C PRO A 156 19.43 9.09 -8.38
N LYS A 157 18.14 8.72 -8.32
CA LYS A 157 17.09 9.53 -7.70
C LYS A 157 17.35 9.70 -6.20
N TYR A 158 17.55 8.61 -5.48
CA TYR A 158 17.75 8.68 -4.03
C TYR A 158 19.08 9.32 -3.63
N ARG A 159 20.12 9.26 -4.48
CA ARG A 159 21.35 10.06 -4.30
C ARG A 159 21.07 11.55 -4.38
N GLN A 160 20.28 11.99 -5.36
CA GLN A 160 19.94 13.40 -5.49
C GLN A 160 19.12 13.90 -4.30
N ILE A 161 18.15 13.10 -3.85
CA ILE A 161 17.37 13.41 -2.65
C ILE A 161 18.27 13.53 -1.42
N LEU A 162 19.19 12.59 -1.22
CA LEU A 162 20.15 12.61 -0.13
C LEU A 162 21.01 13.88 -0.11
N ILE A 163 21.54 14.30 -1.26
CA ILE A 163 22.31 15.56 -1.39
C ILE A 163 21.46 16.77 -0.98
N ASN A 164 20.19 16.81 -1.38
CA ASN A 164 19.28 17.89 -1.02
C ASN A 164 19.03 17.93 0.50
N ILE A 165 18.79 16.77 1.12
CA ILE A 165 18.61 16.65 2.58
C ILE A 165 19.87 17.12 3.33
N GLU A 166 21.06 16.65 2.92
CA GLU A 166 22.32 17.04 3.55
C GLU A 166 22.61 18.54 3.41
N THR A 167 22.19 19.15 2.30
CA THR A 167 22.31 20.59 2.09
C THR A 167 21.42 21.35 3.08
N GLN A 168 20.16 20.93 3.23
CA GLN A 168 19.22 21.54 4.18
C GLN A 168 19.71 21.42 5.63
N LEU A 169 20.26 20.26 6.02
CA LEU A 169 20.83 20.03 7.36
C LEU A 169 22.05 20.91 7.67
N LYS A 170 22.79 21.33 6.63
CA LYS A 170 23.98 22.19 6.76
C LYS A 170 23.65 23.68 6.74
N MET A 171 22.43 24.07 6.33
CA MET A 171 22.05 25.47 6.36
C MET A 171 22.00 25.94 7.81
N PRO A 172 22.69 27.05 8.17
CA PRO A 172 22.57 27.61 9.51
C PRO A 172 21.09 27.92 9.74
N VAL A 173 20.57 27.51 10.90
CA VAL A 173 19.26 27.97 11.37
C VAL A 173 19.33 29.49 11.31
N GLN A 174 18.62 30.11 10.36
CA GLN A 174 18.42 31.54 10.42
C GLN A 174 17.63 31.75 11.71
N GLU A 175 18.32 32.16 12.78
CA GLU A 175 17.68 32.81 13.90
C GLU A 175 16.84 33.93 13.27
N HIS A 176 15.53 33.72 13.25
CA HIS A 176 14.60 34.80 12.96
C HIS A 176 14.83 35.83 14.06
N LEU A 177 15.69 36.81 13.75
CA LEU A 177 15.73 38.09 14.41
C LEU A 177 14.30 38.64 14.31
N LEU A 178 13.54 38.48 15.40
CA LEU A 178 12.30 39.19 15.64
C LEU A 178 12.59 40.69 15.54
N PRO A 179 11.84 41.46 14.75
CA PRO A 179 11.69 42.89 15.03
C PRO A 179 10.90 43.10 16.33
#